data_AF-A0A5D2TGW2-F1
#
_entry.id   AF-A0A5D2TGW2-F1
#
_cell.length_a   1.000
_cell.length_b   1.000
_cell.length_c   1.000
_cell.angle_alpha   90.00
_cell.angle_beta   90.00
_cell.angle_gamma   90.00
#
_symmetry.space_group_name_H-M   'P 1'
#
loop_
_entity.id
_entity.type
_entity.pdbx_description
1 polymer ?
#
loop_
_entity_poly.entity_id
_entity_poly.type
_entity_poly.pdbx_seq_one_letter_code
_entity_poly.pdbx_strand_id
1 'polypeptide(L)'
;MALETWLIKLKKTISNTLDTARSSNHKANVGVLSFEIAGLMSKLLQLWNCLSDKTIIRLRDESLSLEGVHKIVSNDESFLLGLACAEMAENIRVVAKSISRISKRCRDSDLQGFDGWFDEWFDEFANSGHDRHGWVLSSKDMEAKRKKMDKYVTITATLYKEMEELSTIENCLRKCKEYKPSSIKEQKIVDLQTKLFWQRQEVKYLKERCLWNKSFDMVVSILVRSIFTILARLKLVFFGFEFGYPSCLPRSLSASATVHPTQNPDTFHFVSGPLKTSSKPAVSFFESNSKLLKPPSSTLGAAALALHYANLIIFMEKMIKSPQLVGVDARDDLYSMLPSSIRSCLRGRLKGIGLSSASDPVLAGEWRTAVRSILGWLSPLAHNMIKWQSERSFEHQNLFPKTNVILLFRTLFFANKEKTEAAITELLVGLNYIWRFEREMTAKALFHCTNFNGL
;
A
#
# COMPACT_ATOMS: atom_id res chain seq x y z
N MET A 1 -50.79 -43.16 16.09
CA MET A 1 -50.79 -41.72 16.47
C MET A 1 -49.40 -41.06 16.37
N ALA A 2 -48.32 -41.59 16.98
CA ALA A 2 -46.98 -40.96 16.94
C ALA A 2 -46.18 -41.17 15.63
N LEU A 3 -46.35 -42.31 14.97
CA LEU A 3 -45.68 -42.63 13.70
C LEU A 3 -46.19 -41.79 12.51
N GLU A 4 -47.50 -41.53 12.48
CA GLU A 4 -48.12 -40.70 11.44
C GLU A 4 -47.69 -39.24 11.57
N THR A 5 -47.52 -38.72 12.79
CA THR A 5 -46.99 -37.37 13.03
C THR A 5 -45.54 -37.22 12.59
N TRP A 6 -44.74 -38.29 12.67
CA TRP A 6 -43.37 -38.29 12.19
C TRP A 6 -43.29 -38.32 10.66
N LEU A 7 -44.10 -39.17 10.01
CA LEU A 7 -44.16 -39.24 8.54
C LEU A 7 -44.69 -37.94 7.91
N ILE A 8 -45.65 -37.27 8.55
CA ILE A 8 -46.15 -35.97 8.11
C ILE A 8 -45.05 -34.89 8.25
N LYS A 9 -44.28 -34.90 9.35
CA LYS A 9 -43.12 -34.00 9.52
C LYS A 9 -42.01 -34.27 8.50
N LEU A 10 -41.74 -35.54 8.19
CA LEU A 10 -40.75 -35.92 7.19
C LEU A 10 -41.19 -35.47 5.79
N LYS A 11 -42.44 -35.73 5.43
CA LYS A 11 -43.04 -35.31 4.14
C LYS A 11 -43.04 -33.78 3.99
N LYS A 12 -43.34 -33.04 5.05
CA LYS A 12 -43.32 -31.56 5.04
C LYS A 12 -41.89 -31.02 4.92
N THR A 13 -40.91 -31.69 5.53
CA THR A 13 -39.49 -31.36 5.38
C THR A 13 -38.99 -31.63 3.96
N ILE A 14 -39.40 -32.74 3.35
CA ILE A 14 -39.05 -33.12 1.97
C ILE A 14 -39.72 -32.20 0.93
N SER A 15 -40.98 -31.80 1.17
CA SER A 15 -41.67 -30.86 0.27
C SER A 15 -41.03 -29.47 0.34
N ASN A 16 -40.67 -29.00 1.54
CA ASN A 16 -39.97 -27.73 1.70
C ASN A 16 -38.58 -27.74 1.04
N THR A 17 -37.82 -28.85 1.12
CA THR A 17 -36.53 -28.96 0.42
C THR A 17 -36.70 -29.04 -1.10
N LEU A 18 -37.77 -29.66 -1.59
CA LEU A 18 -38.08 -29.75 -3.02
C LEU A 18 -38.54 -28.39 -3.61
N ASP A 19 -39.32 -27.62 -2.87
CA ASP A 19 -39.73 -26.27 -3.27
C ASP A 19 -38.57 -25.27 -3.18
N THR A 20 -37.64 -25.46 -2.24
CA THR A 20 -36.36 -24.71 -2.20
C THR A 20 -35.48 -25.04 -3.42
N ALA A 21 -35.56 -26.27 -3.95
CA ALA A 21 -34.83 -26.68 -5.15
C ALA A 21 -35.45 -26.15 -6.46
N ARG A 22 -36.75 -25.82 -6.49
CA ARG A 22 -37.45 -25.32 -7.69
C ARG A 22 -37.34 -23.80 -7.90
N SER A 23 -36.73 -23.06 -6.97
CA SER A 23 -36.46 -21.61 -7.10
C SER A 23 -34.96 -21.28 -7.25
N SER A 24 -34.07 -22.27 -7.38
CA SER A 24 -32.63 -22.00 -7.53
C SER A 24 -32.28 -21.62 -8.98
N ASN A 25 -32.51 -20.35 -9.32
CA ASN A 25 -31.64 -19.69 -10.30
C ASN A 25 -30.21 -19.79 -9.71
N HIS A 26 -29.43 -20.80 -10.11
CA HIS A 26 -28.14 -21.09 -9.47
C HIS A 26 -27.27 -19.83 -9.44
N LYS A 27 -27.13 -19.20 -8.27
CA LYS A 27 -26.26 -18.04 -8.07
C LYS A 27 -24.84 -18.50 -8.40
N ALA A 28 -24.17 -17.78 -9.30
CA ALA A 28 -22.80 -18.11 -9.67
C ALA A 28 -21.89 -17.95 -8.44
N ASN A 29 -21.16 -19.01 -8.11
CA ASN A 29 -20.17 -18.98 -7.04
C ASN A 29 -18.86 -18.35 -7.54
N VAL A 30 -18.13 -17.73 -6.63
CA VAL A 30 -16.87 -17.02 -6.93
C VAL A 30 -15.79 -17.94 -7.51
N GLY A 31 -15.65 -19.17 -6.99
CA GLY A 31 -14.67 -20.14 -7.47
C GLY A 31 -13.23 -19.61 -7.40
N VAL A 32 -12.46 -19.79 -8.49
CA VAL A 32 -11.03 -19.42 -8.59
C VAL A 32 -10.79 -17.92 -8.35
N LEU A 33 -11.77 -17.06 -8.64
CA LEU A 33 -11.68 -15.62 -8.37
C LEU A 33 -11.62 -15.29 -6.86
N SER A 34 -11.75 -16.29 -5.98
CA SER A 34 -11.62 -16.10 -4.54
C SER A 34 -10.28 -15.47 -4.16
N PHE A 35 -9.21 -15.81 -4.87
CA PHE A 35 -7.87 -15.28 -4.59
C PHE A 35 -7.75 -13.81 -4.98
N GLU A 36 -8.25 -13.43 -6.15
CA GLU A 36 -8.27 -12.02 -6.59
C GLU A 36 -9.14 -11.18 -5.66
N ILE A 37 -10.33 -11.67 -5.31
CA ILE A 37 -11.25 -11.02 -4.38
C ILE A 37 -10.63 -10.89 -2.98
N ALA A 38 -9.92 -11.92 -2.49
CA ALA A 38 -9.21 -11.84 -1.23
C ALA A 38 -8.09 -10.77 -1.29
N GLY A 39 -7.40 -10.64 -2.42
CA GLY A 39 -6.48 -9.53 -2.68
C GLY A 39 -7.15 -8.16 -2.60
N LEU A 40 -8.33 -8.00 -3.20
CA LEU A 40 -9.12 -6.76 -3.12
C LEU A 40 -9.59 -6.46 -1.69
N MET A 41 -10.07 -7.47 -0.97
CA MET A 41 -10.42 -7.33 0.45
C MET A 41 -9.21 -6.88 1.27
N SER A 42 -8.03 -7.47 1.05
CA SER A 42 -6.79 -7.05 1.72
C SER A 42 -6.44 -5.59 1.43
N LYS A 43 -6.57 -5.13 0.18
CA LYS A 43 -6.34 -3.73 -0.20
C LYS A 43 -7.34 -2.80 0.49
N LEU A 44 -8.63 -3.16 0.55
CA LEU A 44 -9.64 -2.38 1.29
C LEU A 44 -9.33 -2.30 2.79
N LEU A 45 -8.90 -3.40 3.40
CA LEU A 45 -8.49 -3.44 4.81
C LEU A 45 -7.30 -2.50 5.07
N GLN A 46 -6.29 -2.53 4.19
CA GLN A 46 -5.13 -1.66 4.26
C GLN A 46 -5.53 -0.19 4.13
N LEU A 47 -6.35 0.16 3.13
CA LEU A 47 -6.85 1.53 2.93
C LEU A 47 -7.64 2.04 4.14
N TRP A 48 -8.51 1.20 4.71
CA TRP A 48 -9.26 1.54 5.91
C TRP A 48 -8.34 1.80 7.12
N ASN A 49 -7.33 0.95 7.32
CA ASN A 49 -6.37 1.11 8.42
C ASN A 49 -5.50 2.37 8.25
N CYS A 50 -5.09 2.68 7.02
CA CYS A 50 -4.36 3.91 6.70
C CYS A 50 -5.17 5.19 6.96
N LEU A 51 -6.50 5.13 6.84
CA LEU A 51 -7.41 6.24 7.19
C LEU A 51 -7.85 6.24 8.67
N SER A 52 -7.32 5.34 9.50
CA SER A 52 -7.62 5.33 10.93
C SER A 52 -7.08 6.58 11.62
N ASP A 53 -7.77 7.05 12.66
CA ASP A 53 -7.41 8.30 13.34
C ASP A 53 -5.98 8.26 13.90
N LYS A 54 -5.56 7.09 14.41
CA LYS A 54 -4.18 6.84 14.86
C LYS A 54 -3.15 7.02 13.74
N THR A 55 -3.46 6.55 12.54
CA THR A 55 -2.54 6.63 11.40
C THR A 55 -2.52 8.02 10.81
N ILE A 56 -3.65 8.73 10.82
CA ILE A 56 -3.74 10.12 10.38
C ILE A 56 -3.00 11.07 11.34
N ILE A 57 -3.09 10.84 12.65
CA ILE A 57 -2.31 11.60 13.63
C ILE A 57 -0.80 11.38 13.40
N ARG A 58 -0.36 10.12 13.27
CA ARG A 58 1.03 9.80 12.90
C ARG A 58 1.43 10.36 11.53
N LEU A 59 0.48 10.44 10.59
CA LEU A 59 0.72 11.03 9.28
C LEU A 59 1.03 12.53 9.42
N ARG A 60 0.33 13.23 10.32
CA ARG A 60 0.53 14.66 10.55
C ARG A 60 1.79 14.92 11.38
N ASP A 61 2.02 14.17 12.46
CA ASP A 61 3.10 14.47 13.42
C ASP A 61 4.47 13.91 13.00
N GLU A 62 4.54 12.60 12.77
CA GLU A 62 5.81 11.89 12.47
C GLU A 62 6.13 11.92 10.99
N SER A 63 5.10 12.11 10.14
CA SER A 63 5.23 11.80 8.73
C SER A 63 5.47 12.95 7.79
N LEU A 64 5.03 14.14 8.17
CA LEU A 64 5.41 15.39 7.55
C LEU A 64 6.84 15.79 7.95
N SER A 65 7.28 15.45 9.18
CA SER A 65 8.56 15.87 9.77
C SER A 65 9.83 15.17 9.25
N LEU A 66 9.77 14.45 8.13
CA LEU A 66 10.98 13.94 7.49
C LEU A 66 11.79 15.12 6.95
N GLU A 67 12.94 15.40 7.58
CA GLU A 67 13.84 16.50 7.20
C GLU A 67 14.16 16.51 5.69
N GLY A 68 14.32 15.32 5.11
CA GLY A 68 14.59 15.18 3.68
C GLY A 68 13.44 15.68 2.80
N VAL A 69 12.17 15.44 3.18
CA VAL A 69 10.99 15.89 2.43
C VAL A 69 10.96 17.42 2.37
N HIS A 70 11.19 18.09 3.50
CA HIS A 70 11.28 19.55 3.55
C HIS A 70 12.43 20.10 2.70
N LYS A 71 13.60 19.46 2.72
CA LYS A 71 14.76 19.91 1.95
C LYS A 71 14.57 19.80 0.44
N ILE A 72 14.08 18.66 -0.06
CA ILE A 72 14.10 18.36 -1.51
C ILE A 72 12.72 18.29 -2.16
N VAL A 73 11.63 18.09 -1.43
CA VAL A 73 10.26 17.96 -1.99
C VAL A 73 9.50 19.28 -1.83
N SER A 74 9.07 19.62 -0.61
CA SER A 74 8.35 20.87 -0.32
C SER A 74 8.31 21.14 1.18
N ASN A 75 8.27 22.43 1.56
CA ASN A 75 8.06 22.88 2.93
C ASN A 75 6.58 23.10 3.28
N ASP A 76 5.70 23.09 2.28
CA ASP A 76 4.27 23.35 2.49
C ASP A 76 3.54 22.06 2.91
N GLU A 77 3.16 21.99 4.18
CA GLU A 77 2.41 20.86 4.75
C GLU A 77 1.05 20.66 4.06
N SER A 78 0.39 21.72 3.62
CA SER A 78 -0.90 21.63 2.94
C SER A 78 -0.77 20.93 1.59
N PHE A 79 0.29 21.26 0.85
CA PHE A 79 0.67 20.58 -0.39
C PHE A 79 1.01 19.10 -0.15
N LEU A 80 1.80 18.79 0.89
CA LEU A 80 2.15 17.40 1.23
C LEU A 80 0.94 16.56 1.65
N LEU A 81 0.02 17.14 2.42
CA LEU A 81 -1.27 16.51 2.76
C LEU A 81 -2.15 16.32 1.53
N GLY A 82 -2.14 17.29 0.60
CA GLY A 82 -2.79 17.18 -0.71
C GLY A 82 -2.25 15.99 -1.50
N LEU A 83 -0.93 15.81 -1.58
CA LEU A 83 -0.31 14.66 -2.24
C LEU A 83 -0.70 13.33 -1.57
N ALA A 84 -0.72 13.28 -0.24
CA ALA A 84 -1.16 12.10 0.50
C ALA A 84 -2.63 11.76 0.20
N CYS A 85 -3.51 12.76 0.19
CA CYS A 85 -4.92 12.60 -0.17
C CYS A 85 -5.07 12.07 -1.60
N ALA A 86 -4.34 12.66 -2.53
CA ALA A 86 -4.41 12.30 -3.94
C ALA A 86 -3.95 10.87 -4.22
N GLU A 87 -2.87 10.42 -3.58
CA GLU A 87 -2.44 9.03 -3.69
C GLU A 87 -3.49 8.07 -3.12
N MET A 88 -4.08 8.42 -1.98
CA MET A 88 -5.11 7.59 -1.35
C MET A 88 -6.39 7.52 -2.21
N ALA A 89 -6.79 8.65 -2.78
CA ALA A 89 -7.90 8.72 -3.73
C ALA A 89 -7.65 7.86 -4.97
N GLU A 90 -6.43 7.86 -5.52
CA GLU A 90 -6.10 7.04 -6.69
C GLU A 90 -6.07 5.55 -6.34
N ASN A 91 -5.55 5.16 -5.17
CA ASN A 91 -5.61 3.77 -4.72
C ASN A 91 -7.07 3.29 -4.55
N ILE A 92 -7.94 4.13 -4.00
CA ILE A 92 -9.38 3.88 -3.90
C ILE A 92 -9.99 3.73 -5.30
N ARG A 93 -9.64 4.61 -6.25
CA ARG A 93 -10.11 4.55 -7.64
C ARG A 93 -9.72 3.25 -8.34
N VAL A 94 -8.48 2.80 -8.17
CA VAL A 94 -7.99 1.54 -8.74
C VAL A 94 -8.76 0.35 -8.18
N VAL A 95 -9.01 0.33 -6.86
CA VAL A 95 -9.82 -0.73 -6.23
C VAL A 95 -11.27 -0.68 -6.72
N ALA A 96 -11.86 0.51 -6.84
CA ALA A 96 -13.21 0.69 -7.37
C ALA A 96 -13.34 0.14 -8.80
N LYS A 97 -12.37 0.42 -9.69
CA LYS A 97 -12.33 -0.15 -11.05
C LYS A 97 -12.28 -1.69 -11.05
N SER A 98 -11.52 -2.30 -10.13
CA SER A 98 -11.51 -3.76 -10.00
C SER A 98 -12.85 -4.31 -9.48
N ILE A 99 -13.49 -3.60 -8.55
CA ILE A 99 -14.84 -3.95 -8.06
C ILE A 99 -15.87 -3.85 -9.18
N SER A 100 -15.83 -2.79 -10.01
CA SER A 100 -16.68 -2.61 -11.20
C SER A 100 -16.60 -3.81 -12.16
N ARG A 101 -15.39 -4.35 -12.38
CA ARG A 101 -15.20 -5.53 -13.24
C ARG A 101 -15.83 -6.80 -12.66
N ILE A 102 -15.78 -6.95 -11.34
CA ILE A 102 -16.34 -8.13 -10.65
C ILE A 102 -17.86 -8.00 -10.49
N SER A 103 -18.38 -6.80 -10.29
CA SER A 103 -19.82 -6.55 -10.12
C SER A 103 -20.62 -6.88 -11.38
N LYS A 104 -20.02 -6.82 -12.58
CA LYS A 104 -20.64 -7.31 -13.83
C LYS A 104 -21.05 -8.78 -13.80
N ARG A 105 -20.54 -9.56 -12.83
CA ARG A 105 -20.87 -10.99 -12.65
C ARG A 105 -22.00 -11.23 -11.63
N CYS A 106 -22.54 -10.16 -11.03
CA CYS A 106 -23.65 -10.23 -10.09
C CYS A 106 -25.00 -10.39 -10.82
N ARG A 107 -25.95 -11.07 -10.16
CA ARG A 107 -27.29 -11.33 -10.70
C ARG A 107 -28.43 -10.70 -9.89
N ASP A 108 -28.15 -10.15 -8.72
CA ASP A 108 -29.18 -9.47 -7.90
C ASP A 108 -29.69 -8.19 -8.59
N SER A 109 -31.00 -7.95 -8.58
CA SER A 109 -31.63 -6.82 -9.30
C SER A 109 -31.21 -5.43 -8.79
N ASP A 110 -30.95 -5.28 -7.49
CA ASP A 110 -30.34 -4.06 -6.90
C ASP A 110 -28.89 -3.84 -7.39
N LEU A 111 -28.25 -4.90 -7.88
CA LEU A 111 -26.90 -4.92 -8.46
C LEU A 111 -26.91 -5.10 -9.99
N GLN A 112 -28.03 -5.43 -10.65
CA GLN A 112 -28.14 -5.56 -12.12
C GLN A 112 -28.22 -4.19 -12.78
N GLY A 113 -28.69 -3.17 -12.05
CA GLY A 113 -28.47 -1.78 -12.42
C GLY A 113 -26.98 -1.39 -12.47
N PHE A 114 -26.03 -2.24 -12.06
CA PHE A 114 -24.59 -1.95 -12.11
C PHE A 114 -23.97 -2.13 -13.50
N ASP A 115 -24.68 -2.67 -14.49
CA ASP A 115 -24.09 -2.88 -15.82
C ASP A 115 -23.87 -1.51 -16.50
N GLY A 116 -22.72 -0.89 -16.21
CA GLY A 116 -22.32 0.44 -16.66
C GLY A 116 -22.40 1.55 -15.61
N TRP A 117 -23.26 1.46 -14.59
CA TRP A 117 -23.59 2.61 -13.71
C TRP A 117 -22.76 2.73 -12.43
N PHE A 118 -22.07 1.67 -12.00
CA PHE A 118 -21.27 1.73 -10.77
C PHE A 118 -20.21 2.83 -10.83
N ASP A 119 -19.49 2.92 -11.95
CA ASP A 119 -18.43 3.91 -12.12
C ASP A 119 -19.02 5.33 -12.12
N GLU A 120 -20.20 5.52 -12.73
CA GLU A 120 -20.91 6.80 -12.72
C GLU A 120 -21.40 7.19 -11.32
N TRP A 121 -22.05 6.29 -10.58
CA TRP A 121 -22.50 6.56 -9.21
C TRP A 121 -21.34 6.76 -8.24
N PHE A 122 -20.24 6.02 -8.42
CA PHE A 122 -19.05 6.18 -7.61
C PHE A 122 -18.38 7.54 -7.88
N ASP A 123 -18.28 7.95 -9.15
CA ASP A 123 -17.77 9.27 -9.52
C ASP A 123 -18.74 10.38 -9.07
N GLU A 124 -20.06 10.20 -9.17
CA GLU A 124 -21.07 11.13 -8.65
C GLU A 124 -20.92 11.30 -7.14
N PHE A 125 -20.78 10.21 -6.38
CA PHE A 125 -20.51 10.26 -4.94
C PHE A 125 -19.15 10.91 -4.64
N ALA A 126 -18.13 10.66 -5.46
CA ALA A 126 -16.82 11.30 -5.32
C ALA A 126 -16.87 12.81 -5.61
N ASN A 127 -17.75 13.29 -6.47
CA ASN A 127 -17.90 14.72 -6.78
C ASN A 127 -18.87 15.43 -5.84
N SER A 128 -20.06 14.87 -5.60
CA SER A 128 -21.15 15.51 -4.85
C SER A 128 -21.15 15.20 -3.36
N GLY A 129 -20.59 14.04 -2.96
CA GLY A 129 -20.69 13.53 -1.60
C GLY A 129 -22.08 12.98 -1.21
N HIS A 130 -23.07 13.05 -2.09
CA HIS A 130 -24.42 12.55 -1.84
C HIS A 130 -24.52 11.04 -2.01
N ASP A 131 -24.89 10.34 -0.94
CA ASP A 131 -25.12 8.90 -0.97
C ASP A 131 -26.59 8.60 -1.25
N ARG A 132 -26.96 8.59 -2.54
CA ARG A 132 -28.34 8.33 -2.98
C ARG A 132 -28.84 6.94 -2.61
N HIS A 133 -27.93 5.97 -2.46
CA HIS A 133 -28.26 4.56 -2.29
C HIS A 133 -27.99 4.03 -0.87
N GLY A 134 -27.52 4.87 0.06
CA GLY A 134 -27.25 4.49 1.44
C GLY A 134 -26.17 3.41 1.56
N TRP A 135 -25.14 3.48 0.72
CA TRP A 135 -24.05 2.50 0.69
C TRP A 135 -22.97 2.74 1.74
N VAL A 136 -22.86 3.96 2.23
CA VAL A 136 -21.96 4.32 3.33
C VAL A 136 -22.42 3.66 4.61
N LEU A 137 -21.50 2.99 5.27
CA LEU A 137 -21.75 2.24 6.50
C LEU A 137 -21.47 3.08 7.72
N SER A 138 -22.17 2.79 8.82
CA SER A 138 -21.77 3.28 10.14
C SER A 138 -20.39 2.73 10.51
N SER A 139 -19.67 3.42 11.39
CA SER A 139 -18.37 2.94 11.88
C SER A 139 -18.46 1.56 12.51
N LYS A 140 -19.58 1.21 13.17
CA LYS A 140 -19.80 -0.10 13.79
C LYS A 140 -20.01 -1.20 12.74
N ASP A 141 -20.76 -0.90 11.68
CA ASP A 141 -21.02 -1.87 10.61
C ASP A 141 -19.77 -2.10 9.76
N MET A 142 -19.00 -1.04 9.50
CA MET A 142 -17.72 -1.15 8.79
C MET A 142 -16.70 -1.97 9.60
N GLU A 143 -16.66 -1.80 10.93
CA GLU A 143 -15.85 -2.61 11.84
C GLU A 143 -16.21 -4.10 11.75
N ALA A 144 -17.51 -4.43 11.77
CA ALA A 144 -17.98 -5.81 11.63
C ALA A 144 -17.63 -6.39 10.25
N LYS A 145 -17.80 -5.63 9.17
CA LYS A 145 -17.38 -6.04 7.83
C LYS A 145 -15.87 -6.18 7.71
N ARG A 146 -15.09 -5.33 8.38
CA ARG A 146 -13.62 -5.43 8.43
C ARG A 146 -13.21 -6.78 9.01
N LYS A 147 -13.75 -7.17 10.17
CA LYS A 147 -13.49 -8.48 10.79
C LYS A 147 -13.88 -9.65 9.87
N LYS A 148 -14.99 -9.51 9.13
CA LYS A 148 -15.45 -10.51 8.18
C LYS A 148 -14.51 -10.64 6.97
N MET A 149 -14.10 -9.51 6.38
CA MET A 149 -13.11 -9.48 5.30
C MET A 149 -11.78 -10.07 5.75
N ASP A 150 -11.28 -9.70 6.92
CA ASP A 150 -10.02 -10.22 7.49
C ASP A 150 -10.05 -11.75 7.67
N LYS A 151 -11.17 -12.28 8.18
CA LYS A 151 -11.39 -13.73 8.26
C LYS A 151 -11.36 -14.40 6.88
N TYR A 152 -12.03 -13.82 5.88
CA TYR A 152 -12.03 -14.37 4.53
C TYR A 152 -10.65 -14.33 3.88
N VAL A 153 -9.92 -13.22 4.05
CA VAL A 153 -8.55 -13.07 3.58
C VAL A 153 -7.66 -14.14 4.21
N THR A 154 -7.73 -14.32 5.52
CA THR A 154 -6.92 -15.30 6.25
C THR A 154 -7.21 -16.74 5.80
N ILE A 155 -8.48 -17.14 5.71
CA ILE A 155 -8.86 -18.51 5.28
C ILE A 155 -8.53 -18.73 3.80
N THR A 156 -8.62 -17.70 2.96
CA THR A 156 -8.26 -17.83 1.53
C THR A 156 -6.75 -17.90 1.35
N ALA A 157 -5.97 -17.23 2.23
CA ALA A 157 -4.52 -17.35 2.27
C ALA A 157 -4.06 -18.75 2.70
N THR A 158 -4.71 -19.35 3.70
CA THR A 158 -4.43 -20.74 4.09
C THR A 158 -4.78 -21.69 2.94
N LEU A 159 -5.94 -21.51 2.30
CA LEU A 159 -6.31 -22.32 1.13
C LEU A 159 -5.26 -22.26 0.02
N TYR A 160 -4.69 -21.09 -0.27
CA TYR A 160 -3.62 -20.97 -1.27
C TYR A 160 -2.40 -21.82 -0.91
N LYS A 161 -1.92 -21.74 0.34
CA LYS A 161 -0.78 -22.53 0.83
C LYS A 161 -1.06 -24.03 0.79
N GLU A 162 -2.23 -24.46 1.27
CA GLU A 162 -2.63 -25.87 1.26
C GLU A 162 -2.77 -26.43 -0.17
N MET A 163 -3.18 -25.60 -1.13
CA MET A 163 -3.23 -25.99 -2.55
C MET A 163 -1.83 -26.10 -3.17
N GLU A 164 -0.88 -25.25 -2.77
CA GLU A 164 0.52 -25.35 -3.18
C GLU A 164 1.16 -26.62 -2.61
N GLU A 165 0.97 -26.88 -1.31
CA GLU A 165 1.42 -28.12 -0.67
C GLU A 165 0.82 -29.36 -1.34
N LEU A 166 -0.48 -29.34 -1.66
CA LEU A 166 -1.12 -30.43 -2.41
C LEU A 166 -0.43 -30.67 -3.76
N SER A 167 -0.09 -29.60 -4.50
CA SER A 167 0.66 -29.71 -5.76
C SER A 167 2.05 -30.30 -5.56
N THR A 168 2.76 -29.92 -4.49
CA THR A 168 4.08 -30.49 -4.18
C THR A 168 4.00 -31.99 -3.85
N ILE A 169 2.99 -32.41 -3.07
CA ILE A 169 2.77 -33.82 -2.71
C ILE A 169 2.42 -34.64 -3.97
N GLU A 170 1.56 -34.11 -4.84
CA GLU A 170 1.20 -34.75 -6.10
C GLU A 170 2.41 -34.91 -7.03
N ASN A 171 3.28 -33.90 -7.11
CA ASN A 171 4.51 -33.96 -7.89
C ASN A 171 5.52 -34.96 -7.31
N CYS A 172 5.68 -35.00 -5.98
CA CYS A 172 6.51 -36.00 -5.31
C CYS A 172 6.01 -37.42 -5.56
N LEU A 173 4.69 -37.65 -5.49
CA LEU A 173 4.08 -38.95 -5.79
C LEU A 173 4.33 -39.35 -7.26
N ARG A 174 4.18 -38.41 -8.20
CA ARG A 174 4.42 -38.65 -9.63
C ARG A 174 5.85 -39.09 -9.88
N LYS A 175 6.82 -38.35 -9.34
CA LYS A 175 8.25 -38.70 -9.41
C LYS A 175 8.54 -40.08 -8.81
N CYS A 176 7.96 -40.42 -7.66
CA CYS A 176 8.17 -41.74 -7.04
C CYS A 176 7.65 -42.91 -7.88
N LYS A 177 6.61 -42.71 -8.70
CA LYS A 177 6.05 -43.75 -9.59
C LYS A 177 6.89 -44.00 -10.86
N GLU A 178 7.75 -43.06 -11.25
CA GLU A 178 8.59 -43.17 -12.45
C GLU A 178 9.85 -44.04 -12.23
N TYR A 179 10.26 -44.28 -10.99
CA TYR A 179 11.42 -45.13 -10.65
C TYR A 179 10.98 -46.54 -10.21
N LYS A 180 11.72 -47.58 -10.61
CA LYS A 180 11.44 -48.97 -10.19
C LYS A 180 11.33 -49.09 -8.65
N PRO A 181 10.31 -49.80 -8.11
CA PRO A 181 10.07 -49.88 -6.67
C PRO A 181 11.13 -50.76 -5.98
N SER A 182 11.62 -50.30 -4.83
CA SER A 182 12.22 -51.13 -3.79
C SER A 182 11.27 -51.12 -2.58
N SER A 183 11.34 -52.09 -1.66
CA SER A 183 10.36 -52.18 -0.55
C SER A 183 10.31 -50.90 0.32
N ILE A 184 11.45 -50.22 0.50
CA ILE A 184 11.53 -48.92 1.21
C ILE A 184 10.80 -47.79 0.44
N LYS A 185 10.73 -47.87 -0.90
CA LYS A 185 9.99 -46.91 -1.74
C LYS A 185 8.49 -47.18 -1.74
N GLU A 186 8.07 -48.43 -1.61
CA GLU A 186 6.64 -48.80 -1.52
C GLU A 186 6.00 -48.21 -0.26
N GLN A 187 6.66 -48.31 0.89
CA GLN A 187 6.18 -47.68 2.12
C GLN A 187 6.05 -46.16 1.99
N LYS A 188 7.07 -45.51 1.40
CA LYS A 188 7.03 -44.05 1.14
C LYS A 188 5.90 -43.64 0.18
N ILE A 189 5.54 -44.48 -0.78
CA ILE A 189 4.42 -44.23 -1.69
C ILE A 189 3.09 -44.29 -0.95
N VAL A 190 2.88 -45.27 -0.09
CA VAL A 190 1.66 -45.42 0.73
C VAL A 190 1.51 -44.24 1.71
N ASP A 191 2.61 -43.82 2.35
CA ASP A 191 2.61 -42.67 3.25
C ASP A 191 2.25 -41.37 2.49
N LEU A 192 2.82 -41.17 1.29
CA LEU A 192 2.49 -40.02 0.43
C LEU A 192 1.04 -40.04 -0.06
N GLN A 193 0.47 -41.21 -0.38
CA GLN A 193 -0.93 -41.34 -0.75
C GLN A 193 -1.88 -40.98 0.39
N THR A 194 -1.55 -41.42 1.61
CA THR A 194 -2.31 -41.09 2.82
C THR A 194 -2.26 -39.59 3.08
N LYS A 195 -1.08 -38.97 2.98
CA LYS A 195 -0.91 -37.52 3.12
C LYS A 195 -1.72 -36.75 2.07
N LEU A 196 -1.70 -37.20 0.81
CA LEU A 196 -2.45 -36.60 -0.28
C LEU A 196 -3.96 -36.65 -0.03
N PHE A 197 -4.49 -37.76 0.48
CA PHE A 197 -5.91 -37.89 0.84
C PHE A 197 -6.31 -36.85 1.90
N TRP A 198 -5.54 -36.75 2.98
CA TRP A 198 -5.79 -35.76 4.03
C TRP A 198 -5.70 -34.32 3.51
N GLN A 199 -4.69 -34.01 2.70
CA GLN A 199 -4.55 -32.68 2.10
C GLN A 199 -5.73 -32.33 1.19
N ARG A 200 -6.24 -33.29 0.41
CA ARG A 200 -7.43 -33.08 -0.43
C ARG A 200 -8.67 -32.78 0.41
N GLN A 201 -8.82 -33.45 1.54
CA GLN A 201 -9.93 -33.21 2.45
C GLN A 201 -9.83 -31.83 3.11
N GLU A 202 -8.63 -31.41 3.52
CA GLU A 202 -8.40 -30.07 4.08
C GLU A 202 -8.69 -28.97 3.05
N VAL A 203 -8.21 -29.12 1.81
CA VAL A 203 -8.53 -28.18 0.71
C VAL A 203 -10.03 -28.10 0.46
N LYS A 204 -10.76 -29.22 0.54
CA LYS A 204 -12.22 -29.25 0.41
C LYS A 204 -12.91 -28.49 1.55
N TYR A 205 -12.48 -28.75 2.79
CA TYR A 205 -12.97 -28.05 3.98
C TYR A 205 -12.72 -26.54 3.92
N LEU A 206 -11.53 -26.13 3.47
CA LEU A 206 -11.18 -24.72 3.31
C LEU A 206 -12.00 -24.04 2.22
N LYS A 207 -12.27 -24.72 1.09
CA LYS A 207 -13.22 -24.24 0.05
C LYS A 207 -14.64 -24.03 0.60
N GLU A 208 -15.05 -24.92 1.51
CA GLU A 208 -16.17 -24.80 2.47
C GLU A 208 -16.38 -23.38 3.03
N ARG A 209 -15.28 -22.87 3.60
CA ARG A 209 -15.30 -21.74 4.53
C ARG A 209 -14.81 -20.43 3.92
N CYS A 210 -14.00 -20.51 2.87
CA CYS A 210 -13.44 -19.35 2.19
C CYS A 210 -14.45 -18.70 1.21
N LEU A 211 -13.94 -17.78 0.39
CA LEU A 211 -14.73 -17.08 -0.63
C LEU A 211 -15.16 -17.97 -1.80
N TRP A 212 -14.53 -19.14 -2.00
CA TRP A 212 -14.74 -20.03 -3.15
C TRP A 212 -16.20 -20.43 -3.36
N ASN A 213 -16.90 -20.75 -2.26
CA ASN A 213 -18.30 -21.17 -2.26
C ASN A 213 -19.27 -20.05 -1.87
N LYS A 214 -18.84 -18.77 -1.94
CA LYS A 214 -19.73 -17.61 -1.73
C LYS A 214 -20.26 -17.11 -3.07
N SER A 215 -21.45 -16.53 -3.04
CA SER A 215 -22.05 -15.88 -4.22
C SER A 215 -21.35 -14.56 -4.50
N PHE A 216 -21.26 -14.20 -5.79
CA PHE A 216 -20.75 -12.88 -6.20
C PHE A 216 -21.54 -11.75 -5.54
N ASP A 217 -22.87 -11.84 -5.47
CA ASP A 217 -23.70 -10.79 -4.89
C ASP A 217 -23.32 -10.43 -3.44
N MET A 218 -23.09 -11.45 -2.61
CA MET A 218 -22.70 -11.25 -1.21
C MET A 218 -21.33 -10.59 -1.10
N VAL A 219 -20.39 -11.04 -1.92
CA VAL A 219 -19.01 -10.55 -1.91
C VAL A 219 -18.95 -9.12 -2.42
N VAL A 220 -19.56 -8.82 -3.57
CA VAL A 220 -19.60 -7.49 -4.17
C VAL A 220 -20.33 -6.51 -3.25
N SER A 221 -21.42 -6.91 -2.60
CA SER A 221 -22.11 -6.09 -1.60
C SER A 221 -21.21 -5.69 -0.41
N ILE A 222 -20.31 -6.59 0.03
CA ILE A 222 -19.31 -6.23 1.05
C ILE A 222 -18.31 -5.23 0.46
N LEU A 223 -17.75 -5.51 -0.73
CA LEU A 223 -16.72 -4.68 -1.37
C LEU A 223 -17.22 -3.25 -1.68
N VAL A 224 -18.38 -3.13 -2.32
CA VAL A 224 -19.01 -1.85 -2.70
C VAL A 224 -19.26 -0.99 -1.47
N ARG A 225 -19.94 -1.53 -0.46
CA ARG A 225 -20.24 -0.76 0.75
C ARG A 225 -18.96 -0.36 1.50
N SER A 226 -17.93 -1.21 1.48
CA SER A 226 -16.63 -0.87 2.06
C SER A 226 -15.90 0.23 1.29
N ILE A 227 -15.86 0.21 -0.05
CA ILE A 227 -15.15 1.25 -0.83
C ILE A 227 -15.84 2.62 -0.72
N PHE A 228 -17.18 2.67 -0.70
CA PHE A 228 -17.92 3.90 -0.46
C PHE A 228 -17.65 4.48 0.93
N THR A 229 -17.63 3.63 1.97
CA THR A 229 -17.31 4.05 3.33
C THR A 229 -15.87 4.55 3.47
N ILE A 230 -14.92 3.91 2.78
CA ILE A 230 -13.51 4.34 2.75
C ILE A 230 -13.39 5.72 2.07
N LEU A 231 -14.06 5.94 0.95
CA LEU A 231 -14.06 7.24 0.26
C LEU A 231 -14.72 8.34 1.11
N ALA A 232 -15.83 8.03 1.78
CA ALA A 232 -16.47 8.94 2.73
C ALA A 232 -15.51 9.34 3.85
N ARG A 233 -14.79 8.37 4.41
CA ARG A 233 -13.78 8.62 5.46
C ARG A 233 -12.60 9.44 4.93
N LEU A 234 -12.12 9.18 3.72
CA LEU A 234 -11.07 9.98 3.08
C LEU A 234 -11.51 11.44 3.01
N LYS A 235 -12.71 11.70 2.50
CA LYS A 235 -13.26 13.05 2.39
C LYS A 235 -13.35 13.74 3.75
N LEU A 236 -13.86 13.04 4.76
CA LEU A 236 -13.98 13.56 6.12
C LEU A 236 -12.62 13.92 6.73
N VAL A 237 -11.59 13.10 6.52
CA VAL A 237 -10.25 13.28 7.10
C VAL A 237 -9.48 14.44 6.46
N PHE A 238 -9.60 14.63 5.14
CA PHE A 238 -8.79 15.59 4.40
C PHE A 238 -9.51 16.90 4.06
N PHE A 239 -10.85 16.91 3.93
CA PHE A 239 -11.64 18.07 3.50
C PHE A 239 -12.64 18.55 4.56
N GLY A 240 -12.46 18.14 5.82
CA GLY A 240 -13.39 18.44 6.91
C GLY A 240 -13.85 19.90 6.88
N PHE A 241 -15.13 20.11 6.51
CA PHE A 241 -15.92 21.35 6.42
C PHE A 241 -16.17 22.06 5.07
N GLU A 242 -15.60 21.67 3.92
CA GLU A 242 -15.95 22.37 2.65
C GLU A 242 -17.15 21.81 1.88
N PHE A 243 -17.55 20.56 2.15
CA PHE A 243 -18.76 19.95 1.58
C PHE A 243 -19.71 19.65 2.72
N GLY A 244 -20.79 20.42 2.85
CA GLY A 244 -21.79 20.33 3.92
C GLY A 244 -22.43 18.94 4.03
N TYR A 245 -21.75 18.02 4.73
CA TYR A 245 -22.35 16.78 5.19
C TYR A 245 -23.28 17.12 6.37
N PRO A 246 -24.54 16.67 6.37
CA PRO A 246 -25.32 16.67 7.59
C PRO A 246 -24.56 15.83 8.62
N SER A 247 -24.30 16.43 9.77
CA SER A 247 -23.69 15.81 10.93
C SER A 247 -24.52 14.59 11.37
N CYS A 248 -24.23 13.43 10.79
CA CYS A 248 -24.80 12.16 11.22
C CYS A 248 -23.68 11.14 11.47
N LEU A 249 -22.76 11.54 12.34
CA LEU A 249 -22.06 10.60 13.21
C LEU A 249 -22.39 11.05 14.63
N PRO A 250 -23.07 10.23 15.45
CA PRO A 250 -23.39 10.61 16.81
C PRO A 250 -22.08 10.73 17.58
N ARG A 251 -21.61 11.97 17.72
CA ARG A 251 -20.67 12.36 18.76
C ARG A 251 -21.34 11.95 20.07
N SER A 252 -20.72 11.03 20.79
CA SER A 252 -21.13 10.63 22.13
C SER A 252 -21.16 11.87 23.03
N LEU A 253 -22.33 12.49 23.15
CA LEU A 253 -22.60 13.48 24.17
C LEU A 253 -23.05 12.70 25.40
N SER A 254 -22.10 12.49 26.31
CA SER A 254 -22.43 12.11 27.67
C SER A 254 -23.31 13.21 28.24
N ALA A 255 -24.54 12.84 28.57
CA ALA A 255 -25.51 13.73 29.17
C ALA A 255 -24.95 14.33 30.47
N SER A 256 -25.07 15.64 30.62
CA SER A 256 -25.34 16.24 31.92
C SER A 256 -26.49 17.19 31.69
N ALA A 257 -27.66 16.73 32.11
CA ALA A 257 -28.88 17.50 32.14
C ALA A 257 -28.76 18.58 33.21
N THR A 258 -29.03 19.83 32.84
CA THR A 258 -29.59 20.78 33.79
C THR A 258 -30.56 21.68 33.06
N VAL A 259 -31.75 21.71 33.63
CA VAL A 259 -33.01 22.27 33.15
C VAL A 259 -32.99 23.80 33.29
N HIS A 260 -33.55 24.53 32.32
CA HIS A 260 -34.48 25.65 32.56
C HIS A 260 -35.22 26.03 31.27
N PRO A 261 -36.56 26.14 31.28
CA PRO A 261 -37.36 26.59 30.14
C PRO A 261 -37.70 28.08 30.30
N THR A 262 -37.73 28.86 29.21
CA THR A 262 -38.66 30.01 29.07
C THR A 262 -38.67 30.65 27.67
N GLN A 263 -39.87 30.62 27.08
CA GLN A 263 -40.56 31.63 26.26
C GLN A 263 -40.12 32.01 24.83
N ASN A 264 -40.97 31.51 23.92
CA ASN A 264 -41.74 32.18 22.86
C ASN A 264 -41.32 32.04 21.38
N PRO A 265 -42.28 31.62 20.52
CA PRO A 265 -42.11 31.48 19.08
C PRO A 265 -42.46 32.80 18.40
N ASP A 266 -41.78 33.12 17.30
CA ASP A 266 -42.28 33.84 16.12
C ASP A 266 -41.10 34.53 15.44
N THR A 267 -40.73 34.02 14.26
CA THR A 267 -40.39 34.76 13.03
C THR A 267 -39.71 33.78 12.07
N PHE A 268 -40.50 33.18 11.19
CA PHE A 268 -40.00 32.53 9.99
C PHE A 268 -39.55 33.62 9.01
N HIS A 269 -38.24 33.74 8.79
CA HIS A 269 -37.70 34.54 7.68
C HIS A 269 -37.07 33.60 6.65
N PHE A 270 -37.92 33.11 5.73
CA PHE A 270 -37.48 32.50 4.48
C PHE A 270 -36.84 33.60 3.61
N VAL A 271 -35.53 33.53 3.39
CA VAL A 271 -34.87 34.31 2.33
C VAL A 271 -34.30 33.32 1.33
N SER A 272 -35.08 33.04 0.30
CA SER A 272 -34.63 32.36 -0.91
C SER A 272 -33.71 33.30 -1.70
N GLY A 273 -32.40 33.11 -1.58
CA GLY A 273 -31.41 33.70 -2.48
C GLY A 273 -31.19 32.81 -3.72
N PRO A 274 -30.93 33.37 -4.92
CA PRO A 274 -30.83 32.58 -6.14
C PRO A 274 -29.55 31.73 -6.15
N LEU A 275 -29.69 30.45 -6.48
CA LEU A 275 -28.59 29.54 -6.80
C LEU A 275 -27.82 30.10 -8.00
N LYS A 276 -26.62 30.65 -7.74
CA LYS A 276 -25.64 30.94 -8.78
C LYS A 276 -25.23 29.63 -9.46
N THR A 277 -25.75 29.40 -10.65
CA THR A 277 -25.28 28.38 -11.58
C THR A 277 -23.88 28.78 -12.07
N SER A 278 -22.84 28.37 -11.35
CA SER A 278 -21.46 28.45 -11.81
C SER A 278 -21.23 27.41 -12.91
N SER A 279 -21.40 27.82 -14.16
CA SER A 279 -21.14 27.07 -15.39
C SER A 279 -19.64 26.95 -15.71
N LYS A 280 -18.86 26.42 -14.76
CA LYS A 280 -17.56 25.78 -15.07
C LYS A 280 -17.75 24.29 -14.81
N PRO A 281 -17.33 23.37 -15.70
CA PRO A 281 -17.35 21.96 -15.35
C PRO A 281 -16.43 21.81 -14.14
N ALA A 282 -17.02 21.52 -12.97
CA ALA A 282 -16.25 21.24 -11.77
C ALA A 282 -15.31 20.08 -12.12
N VAL A 283 -13.99 20.32 -12.07
CA VAL A 283 -13.00 19.28 -12.38
C VAL A 283 -13.28 18.11 -11.44
N SER A 284 -13.52 16.92 -11.99
CA SER A 284 -13.90 15.75 -11.20
C SER A 284 -12.88 15.48 -10.09
N PHE A 285 -13.34 15.08 -8.90
CA PHE A 285 -12.52 14.79 -7.73
C PHE A 285 -11.31 13.93 -8.07
N PHE A 286 -11.52 12.79 -8.76
CA PHE A 286 -10.43 11.91 -9.14
C PHE A 286 -9.52 12.53 -10.21
N GLU A 287 -10.06 13.36 -11.10
CA GLU A 287 -9.25 14.04 -12.11
C GLU A 287 -8.32 15.07 -11.46
N SER A 288 -8.82 15.88 -10.51
CA SER A 288 -8.03 16.83 -9.73
C SER A 288 -6.90 16.14 -8.96
N ASN A 289 -7.21 15.05 -8.26
CA ASN A 289 -6.20 14.25 -7.55
C ASN A 289 -5.18 13.62 -8.51
N SER A 290 -5.62 13.10 -9.66
CA SER A 290 -4.71 12.53 -10.66
C SER A 290 -3.76 13.58 -11.26
N LYS A 291 -4.20 14.84 -11.41
CA LYS A 291 -3.37 15.96 -11.86
C LYS A 291 -2.32 16.30 -10.80
N LEU A 292 -2.68 16.29 -9.52
CA LEU A 292 -1.75 16.56 -8.42
C LEU A 292 -0.63 15.51 -8.31
N LEU A 293 -0.94 14.25 -8.64
CA LEU A 293 0.05 13.17 -8.67
C LEU A 293 1.04 13.24 -9.84
N LYS A 294 0.80 14.12 -10.84
CA LYS A 294 1.75 14.30 -11.95
C LYS A 294 2.92 15.15 -11.47
N PRO A 295 4.14 14.59 -11.45
CA PRO A 295 5.30 15.32 -10.95
C PRO A 295 5.68 16.46 -11.91
N PRO A 296 6.07 17.65 -11.39
CA PRO A 296 6.64 18.71 -12.21
C PRO A 296 7.91 18.25 -12.94
N SER A 297 8.21 18.83 -14.11
CA SER A 297 9.39 18.47 -14.92
C SER A 297 10.74 18.64 -14.20
N SER A 298 10.78 19.45 -13.14
CA SER A 298 11.94 19.68 -12.28
C SER A 298 12.21 18.56 -11.27
N THR A 299 11.38 17.51 -11.22
CA THR A 299 11.49 16.43 -10.22
C THR A 299 12.08 15.14 -10.79
N LEU A 300 12.60 14.29 -9.91
CA LEU A 300 13.18 13.00 -10.29
C LEU A 300 12.15 12.02 -10.84
N GLY A 301 10.90 12.09 -10.39
CA GLY A 301 9.79 11.27 -10.90
C GLY A 301 9.48 11.59 -12.36
N ALA A 302 9.41 12.88 -12.71
CA ALA A 302 9.21 13.31 -14.10
C ALA A 302 10.37 12.92 -15.02
N ALA A 303 11.60 12.93 -14.50
CA ALA A 303 12.80 12.49 -15.22
C ALA A 303 12.99 10.96 -15.23
N ALA A 304 12.11 10.18 -14.58
CA ALA A 304 12.26 8.73 -14.37
C ALA A 304 13.57 8.30 -13.69
N LEU A 305 14.18 9.18 -12.88
CA LEU A 305 15.46 8.94 -12.19
C LEU A 305 15.30 8.52 -10.72
N ALA A 306 14.10 8.60 -10.15
CA ALA A 306 13.87 8.37 -8.72
C ALA A 306 14.39 7.00 -8.22
N LEU A 307 14.11 5.92 -8.95
CA LEU A 307 14.56 4.56 -8.58
C LEU A 307 16.07 4.41 -8.75
N HIS A 308 16.63 4.96 -9.82
CA HIS A 308 18.06 4.94 -10.07
C HIS A 308 18.83 5.69 -8.97
N TYR A 309 18.33 6.85 -8.54
CA TYR A 309 18.96 7.63 -7.46
C TYR A 309 18.79 6.96 -6.11
N ALA A 310 17.66 6.28 -5.86
CA ALA A 310 17.48 5.48 -4.65
C ALA A 310 18.54 4.38 -4.54
N ASN A 311 18.78 3.63 -5.63
CA ASN A 311 19.83 2.61 -5.67
C ASN A 311 21.22 3.20 -5.46
N LEU A 312 21.50 4.36 -6.08
CA LEU A 312 22.77 5.07 -5.91
C LEU A 312 23.00 5.49 -4.45
N ILE A 313 21.99 6.09 -3.80
CA ILE A 313 22.06 6.52 -2.40
C ILE A 313 22.27 5.34 -1.46
N ILE A 314 21.55 4.23 -1.67
CA ILE A 314 21.71 3.01 -0.88
C ILE A 314 23.09 2.38 -1.09
N PHE A 315 23.63 2.43 -2.31
CA PHE A 315 24.98 1.97 -2.58
C PHE A 315 26.02 2.81 -1.84
N MET A 316 25.90 4.14 -1.89
CA MET A 316 26.76 5.05 -1.14
C MET A 316 26.64 4.84 0.39
N GLU A 317 25.43 4.59 0.90
CA GLU A 317 25.22 4.24 2.31
C GLU A 317 26.00 2.99 2.73
N LYS A 318 25.97 1.94 1.89
CA LYS A 318 26.74 0.72 2.15
C LYS A 318 28.24 1.00 2.19
N MET A 319 28.76 1.79 1.24
CA MET A 319 30.17 2.17 1.23
C MET A 319 30.59 2.94 2.49
N ILE A 320 29.73 3.82 3.00
CA ILE A 320 29.99 4.60 4.23
C ILE A 320 29.97 3.70 5.47
N LYS A 321 29.04 2.73 5.54
CA LYS A 321 28.92 1.81 6.68
C LYS A 321 30.07 0.79 6.73
N SER A 322 30.56 0.37 5.57
CA SER A 322 31.62 -0.63 5.45
C SER A 322 32.78 -0.15 4.56
N PRO A 323 33.58 0.83 5.03
CA PRO A 323 34.69 1.40 4.24
C PRO A 323 35.76 0.36 3.89
N GLN A 324 35.94 -0.66 4.73
CA GLN A 324 36.89 -1.77 4.54
C GLN A 324 36.57 -2.66 3.33
N LEU A 325 35.30 -2.69 2.91
CA LEU A 325 34.82 -3.48 1.77
C LEU A 325 34.82 -2.69 0.46
N VAL A 326 35.26 -1.43 0.48
CA VAL A 326 35.28 -0.57 -0.70
C VAL A 326 36.55 -0.83 -1.51
N GLY A 327 36.49 -1.85 -2.37
CA GLY A 327 37.50 -2.13 -3.38
C GLY A 327 37.55 -1.08 -4.50
N VAL A 328 38.49 -1.23 -5.43
CA VAL A 328 38.53 -0.42 -6.66
C VAL A 328 37.28 -0.68 -7.51
N ASP A 329 36.90 -1.95 -7.65
CA ASP A 329 35.71 -2.39 -8.39
C ASP A 329 34.43 -1.69 -7.90
N ALA A 330 34.21 -1.62 -6.59
CA ALA A 330 33.04 -0.95 -6.01
C ALA A 330 32.98 0.56 -6.32
N ARG A 331 34.13 1.21 -6.56
CA ARG A 331 34.18 2.63 -6.95
C ARG A 331 33.94 2.82 -8.43
N ASP A 332 34.44 1.90 -9.26
CA ASP A 332 34.17 1.90 -10.68
C ASP A 332 32.68 1.63 -10.94
N ASP A 333 32.08 0.71 -10.19
CA ASP A 333 30.65 0.47 -10.17
C ASP A 333 29.87 1.73 -9.78
N LEU A 334 30.25 2.39 -8.66
CA LEU A 334 29.64 3.66 -8.27
C LEU A 334 29.73 4.69 -9.40
N TYR A 335 30.92 4.89 -9.96
CA TYR A 335 31.14 5.87 -11.00
C TYR A 335 30.36 5.55 -12.28
N SER A 336 30.20 4.26 -12.62
CA SER A 336 29.40 3.78 -13.74
C SER A 336 27.90 4.06 -13.55
N MET A 337 27.42 3.99 -12.31
CA MET A 337 26.04 4.32 -11.93
C MET A 337 25.77 5.83 -11.95
N LEU A 338 26.76 6.72 -11.97
CA LEU A 338 26.50 8.16 -11.94
C LEU A 338 25.95 8.69 -13.28
N PRO A 339 24.86 9.48 -13.28
CA PRO A 339 24.44 10.24 -14.45
C PRO A 339 25.51 11.26 -14.90
N SER A 340 25.46 11.64 -16.18
CA SER A 340 26.36 12.65 -16.75
C SER A 340 26.28 14.01 -16.05
N SER A 341 25.09 14.40 -15.55
CA SER A 341 24.88 15.62 -14.77
C SER A 341 25.72 15.60 -13.48
N ILE A 342 25.59 14.54 -12.68
CA ILE A 342 26.33 14.37 -11.43
C ILE A 342 27.83 14.27 -11.69
N ARG A 343 28.26 13.51 -12.73
CA ARG A 343 29.69 13.45 -13.09
C ARG A 343 30.28 14.82 -13.44
N SER A 344 29.51 15.65 -14.15
CA SER A 344 29.93 17.01 -14.54
C SER A 344 30.01 17.93 -13.33
N CYS A 345 29.00 17.90 -12.45
CA CYS A 345 28.97 18.67 -11.21
C CYS A 345 30.14 18.28 -10.28
N LEU A 346 30.34 16.97 -10.10
CA LEU A 346 31.45 16.41 -9.31
C LEU A 346 32.80 16.84 -9.86
N ARG A 347 33.01 16.78 -11.18
CA ARG A 347 34.26 17.25 -11.81
C ARG A 347 34.49 18.74 -11.56
N GLY A 348 33.44 19.56 -11.62
CA GLY A 348 33.51 20.99 -11.29
C GLY A 348 33.95 21.23 -9.84
N ARG A 349 33.30 20.56 -8.88
CA ARG A 349 33.62 20.68 -7.45
C ARG A 349 35.04 20.18 -7.12
N LEU A 350 35.46 19.06 -7.70
CA LEU A 350 36.79 18.48 -7.47
C LEU A 350 37.93 19.30 -8.10
N LYS A 351 37.68 20.00 -9.22
CA LYS A 351 38.67 20.92 -9.80
C LYS A 351 39.00 22.09 -8.86
N GLY A 352 38.01 22.61 -8.14
CA GLY A 352 38.17 23.73 -7.20
C GLY A 352 38.83 23.35 -5.87
N ILE A 353 38.76 22.08 -5.46
CA ILE A 353 39.33 21.59 -4.19
C ILE A 353 40.85 21.33 -4.30
N GLY A 354 41.41 21.35 -5.51
CA GLY A 354 42.81 21.06 -5.75
C GLY A 354 43.19 19.61 -5.42
N LEU A 355 44.28 19.11 -5.99
CA LEU A 355 44.90 17.84 -5.57
C LEU A 355 45.67 17.98 -4.24
N SER A 356 45.30 18.95 -3.39
CA SER A 356 45.95 19.20 -2.11
C SER A 356 45.84 17.94 -1.23
N SER A 357 46.95 17.60 -0.55
CA SER A 357 47.02 16.43 0.34
C SER A 357 45.86 16.44 1.32
N ALA A 358 45.09 15.36 1.38
CA ALA A 358 44.03 15.18 2.36
C ALA A 358 44.69 14.78 3.69
N SER A 359 45.44 15.72 4.27
CA SER A 359 46.25 15.53 5.46
C SER A 359 45.61 16.13 6.71
N ASP A 360 44.62 17.00 6.56
CA ASP A 360 43.99 17.67 7.69
C ASP A 360 42.95 16.76 8.38
N PRO A 361 43.22 16.30 9.63
CA PRO A 361 42.30 15.47 10.40
C PRO A 361 41.04 16.23 10.83
N VAL A 362 41.09 17.55 10.99
CA VAL A 362 39.93 18.36 11.42
C VAL A 362 38.92 18.42 10.29
N LEU A 363 39.35 18.81 9.09
CA LEU A 363 38.51 18.81 7.89
C LEU A 363 37.98 17.41 7.56
N ALA A 364 38.76 16.34 7.81
CA ALA A 364 38.28 14.97 7.64
C ALA A 364 37.15 14.63 8.63
N GLY A 365 37.26 15.10 9.88
CA GLY A 365 36.21 15.00 10.88
C GLY A 365 34.93 15.73 10.46
N GLU A 366 35.05 16.97 9.99
CA GLU A 366 33.93 17.76 9.47
C GLU A 366 33.23 17.06 8.30
N TRP A 367 33.98 16.57 7.31
CA TRP A 367 33.40 15.81 6.20
C TRP A 367 32.70 14.53 6.67
N ARG A 368 33.23 13.80 7.66
CA ARG A 368 32.55 12.63 8.22
C ARG A 368 31.20 13.00 8.84
N THR A 369 31.14 14.12 9.55
CA THR A 369 29.87 14.60 10.14
C THR A 369 28.89 15.06 9.07
N ALA A 370 29.36 15.81 8.06
CA ALA A 370 28.54 16.30 6.95
C ALA A 370 27.97 15.16 6.10
N VAL A 371 28.81 14.18 5.70
CA VAL A 371 28.37 13.00 4.94
C VAL A 371 27.32 12.20 5.73
N ARG A 372 27.53 12.00 7.04
CA ARG A 372 26.55 11.33 7.90
C ARG A 372 25.25 12.12 8.04
N SER A 373 25.33 13.44 8.15
CA SER A 373 24.15 14.33 8.22
C SER A 373 23.34 14.29 6.93
N ILE A 374 23.99 14.44 5.77
CA ILE A 374 23.34 14.36 4.45
C ILE A 374 22.65 13.00 4.29
N LEU A 375 23.37 11.93 4.59
CA LEU A 375 22.82 10.58 4.49
C LEU A 375 21.69 10.34 5.49
N GLY A 376 21.75 10.93 6.68
CA GLY A 376 20.75 10.78 7.73
C GLY A 376 19.33 11.17 7.28
N TRP A 377 19.21 12.24 6.48
CA TRP A 377 17.91 12.66 5.93
C TRP A 377 17.64 12.12 4.52
N LEU A 378 18.67 11.81 3.72
CA LEU A 378 18.51 11.35 2.33
C LEU A 378 18.29 9.83 2.20
N SER A 379 18.94 9.02 3.04
CA SER A 379 18.81 7.56 3.04
C SER A 379 17.38 7.08 3.29
N PRO A 380 16.62 7.61 4.27
CA PRO A 380 15.23 7.19 4.49
C PRO A 380 14.35 7.34 3.25
N LEU A 381 14.50 8.41 2.48
CA LEU A 381 13.76 8.64 1.23
C LEU A 381 14.11 7.61 0.15
N ALA A 382 15.39 7.23 0.06
CA ALA A 382 15.85 6.21 -0.88
C ALA A 382 15.30 4.81 -0.53
N HIS A 383 15.38 4.41 0.74
CA HIS A 383 14.78 3.15 1.21
C HIS A 383 13.26 3.14 1.01
N ASN A 384 12.59 4.26 1.29
CA ASN A 384 11.17 4.40 1.03
C ASN A 384 10.83 4.24 -0.45
N MET A 385 11.66 4.74 -1.36
CA MET A 385 11.46 4.57 -2.81
C MET A 385 11.56 3.09 -3.23
N ILE A 386 12.56 2.35 -2.74
CA ILE A 386 12.70 0.91 -3.03
C ILE A 386 11.52 0.13 -2.48
N LYS A 387 11.13 0.39 -1.23
CA LYS A 387 10.01 -0.29 -0.59
C LYS A 387 8.68 0.07 -1.26
N TRP A 388 8.47 1.32 -1.63
CA TRP A 388 7.27 1.76 -2.37
C TRP A 388 7.15 1.04 -3.72
N GLN A 389 8.27 0.85 -4.42
CA GLN A 389 8.31 0.12 -5.69
C GLN A 389 8.05 -1.39 -5.49
N SER A 390 8.66 -2.01 -4.49
CA SER A 390 8.50 -3.45 -4.24
C SER A 390 7.07 -3.82 -3.82
N GLU A 391 6.42 -2.99 -3.00
CA GLU A 391 5.02 -3.17 -2.57
C GLU A 391 4.02 -3.12 -3.73
N ARG A 392 4.38 -2.49 -4.86
CA ARG A 392 3.56 -2.42 -6.08
C ARG A 392 3.93 -3.46 -7.13
N SER A 393 5.07 -4.13 -7.01
CA SER A 393 5.50 -5.20 -7.93
C SER A 393 4.58 -6.42 -7.83
N PHE A 394 4.28 -7.04 -8.98
CA PHE A 394 3.36 -8.18 -9.11
C PHE A 394 3.72 -9.37 -8.21
N GLU A 395 5.01 -9.60 -7.95
CA GLU A 395 5.49 -10.70 -7.10
C GLU A 395 5.04 -10.56 -5.64
N HIS A 396 4.91 -9.33 -5.14
CA HIS A 396 4.49 -9.03 -3.76
C HIS A 396 2.97 -8.83 -3.63
N GLN A 397 2.25 -8.64 -4.74
CA GLN A 397 0.78 -8.57 -4.73
C GLN A 397 0.12 -9.92 -4.39
N ASN A 398 0.84 -11.04 -4.57
CA ASN A 398 0.34 -12.38 -4.30
C ASN A 398 0.34 -12.75 -2.81
N LEU A 399 1.08 -12.02 -1.97
CA LEU A 399 1.17 -12.24 -0.54
C LEU A 399 0.54 -11.06 0.19
N PHE A 400 -0.76 -11.19 0.50
CA PHE A 400 -1.59 -10.29 1.33
C PHE A 400 -0.79 -9.24 2.12
N PRO A 401 -0.56 -8.04 1.57
CA PRO A 401 0.38 -7.10 2.16
C PRO A 401 -0.15 -6.62 3.51
N LYS A 402 0.60 -6.93 4.57
CA LYS A 402 0.34 -6.51 5.96
C LYS A 402 1.11 -5.23 6.34
N THR A 403 1.86 -4.63 5.42
CA THR A 403 2.72 -3.47 5.71
C THR A 403 2.00 -2.13 5.54
N ASN A 404 2.40 -1.16 6.35
CA ASN A 404 1.93 0.23 6.25
C ASN A 404 2.29 0.80 4.87
N VAL A 405 1.30 1.38 4.18
CA VAL A 405 1.47 2.02 2.87
C VAL A 405 2.48 3.17 3.01
N ILE A 406 3.59 3.08 2.29
CA ILE A 406 4.48 4.24 2.12
C ILE A 406 3.82 5.20 1.14
N LEU A 407 3.76 6.47 1.51
CA LEU A 407 3.24 7.52 0.64
C LEU A 407 4.35 8.06 -0.27
N LEU A 408 3.98 8.37 -1.50
CA LEU A 408 4.85 8.74 -2.60
C LEU A 408 5.65 10.02 -2.32
N PHE A 409 5.07 10.99 -1.60
CA PHE A 409 5.80 12.21 -1.21
C PHE A 409 6.96 11.94 -0.26
N ARG A 410 6.99 10.77 0.39
CA ARG A 410 8.03 10.32 1.33
C ARG A 410 9.15 9.56 0.62
N THR A 411 9.15 9.59 -0.70
CA THR A 411 10.12 8.96 -1.59
C THR A 411 10.84 10.03 -2.41
N LEU A 412 11.80 9.60 -3.24
CA LEU A 412 12.47 10.49 -4.18
C LEU A 412 11.61 10.90 -5.39
N PHE A 413 10.37 10.41 -5.52
CA PHE A 413 9.55 10.67 -6.71
C PHE A 413 9.25 12.15 -6.94
N PHE A 414 8.83 12.88 -5.90
CA PHE A 414 8.58 14.33 -5.98
C PHE A 414 9.80 15.18 -5.62
N ALA A 415 10.96 14.56 -5.39
CA ALA A 415 12.17 15.29 -5.05
C ALA A 415 12.64 16.14 -6.24
N ASN A 416 13.00 17.39 -5.95
CA ASN A 416 13.62 18.28 -6.92
C ASN A 416 14.96 17.69 -7.38
N LYS A 417 15.11 17.59 -8.70
CA LYS A 417 16.28 16.97 -9.33
C LYS A 417 17.56 17.71 -8.98
N GLU A 418 17.61 19.02 -9.13
CA GLU A 418 18.80 19.83 -8.89
C GLU A 418 19.24 19.77 -7.42
N LYS A 419 18.29 19.93 -6.49
CA LYS A 419 18.57 19.82 -5.05
C LYS A 419 19.12 18.44 -4.66
N THR A 420 18.57 17.39 -5.28
CA THR A 420 19.02 16.02 -5.00
C THR A 420 20.38 15.74 -5.63
N GLU A 421 20.63 16.16 -6.87
CA GLU A 421 21.94 16.04 -7.51
C GLU A 421 23.03 16.82 -6.77
N ALA A 422 22.71 18.01 -6.25
CA ALA A 422 23.61 18.78 -5.40
C ALA A 422 23.96 18.02 -4.12
N ALA A 423 22.96 17.49 -3.41
CA ALA A 423 23.18 16.70 -2.18
C ALA A 423 24.01 15.43 -2.45
N ILE A 424 23.74 14.72 -3.55
CA ILE A 424 24.55 13.56 -3.98
C ILE A 424 25.99 13.99 -4.29
N THR A 425 26.18 15.13 -4.96
CA THR A 425 27.51 15.64 -5.29
C THR A 425 28.31 15.97 -4.02
N GLU A 426 27.71 16.64 -3.05
CA GLU A 426 28.35 16.92 -1.75
C GLU A 426 28.74 15.63 -1.02
N LEU A 427 27.87 14.62 -1.05
CA LEU A 427 28.15 13.33 -0.45
C LEU A 427 29.35 12.63 -1.13
N LEU A 428 29.44 12.69 -2.46
CA LEU A 428 30.55 12.14 -3.24
C LEU A 428 31.87 12.89 -2.99
N VAL A 429 31.83 14.22 -2.88
CA VAL A 429 33.00 15.05 -2.55
C VAL A 429 33.53 14.69 -1.17
N GLY A 430 32.65 14.61 -0.16
CA GLY A 430 33.03 14.22 1.20
C GLY A 430 33.58 12.79 1.27
N LEU A 431 32.96 11.85 0.57
CA LEU A 431 33.46 10.47 0.44
C LEU A 431 34.86 10.42 -0.17
N ASN A 432 35.09 11.17 -1.26
CA ASN A 432 36.41 11.24 -1.89
C ASN A 432 37.47 11.82 -0.95
N TYR A 433 37.14 12.87 -0.19
CA TYR A 433 38.07 13.46 0.77
C TYR A 433 38.41 12.48 1.91
N ILE A 434 37.39 11.89 2.56
CA ILE A 434 37.57 10.94 3.67
C ILE A 434 38.42 9.75 3.22
N TRP A 435 38.15 9.21 2.05
CA TRP A 435 38.87 8.04 1.57
C TRP A 435 40.33 8.34 1.19
N ARG A 436 40.61 9.52 0.61
CA ARG A 436 41.99 9.98 0.39
C ARG A 436 42.73 10.15 1.72
N PHE A 437 42.09 10.77 2.71
CA PHE A 437 42.65 10.96 4.04
C PHE A 437 42.99 9.63 4.71
N GLU A 438 42.07 8.66 4.70
CA GLU A 438 42.32 7.33 5.27
C GLU A 438 43.50 6.63 4.60
N ARG A 439 43.59 6.66 3.26
CA ARG A 439 44.72 6.07 2.54
C ARG A 439 46.04 6.73 2.89
N GLU A 440 46.08 8.06 2.98
CA GLU A 440 47.28 8.81 3.32
C GLU A 440 47.74 8.52 4.74
N MET A 441 46.81 8.43 5.70
CA MET A 441 47.11 8.08 7.10
C MET A 441 47.56 6.62 7.25
N THR A 442 46.94 5.67 6.55
CA THR A 442 47.39 4.27 6.53
C THR A 442 48.78 4.14 5.92
N ALA A 443 49.07 4.85 4.82
CA ALA A 443 50.40 4.87 4.23
C ALA A 443 51.43 5.44 5.21
N LYS A 444 51.16 6.58 5.86
CA LYS A 444 52.04 7.16 6.88
C LYS A 444 52.30 6.22 8.06
N ALA A 445 51.27 5.51 8.53
CA ALA A 445 51.41 4.52 9.60
C ALA A 445 52.30 3.34 9.17
N LEU A 446 52.10 2.82 7.96
CA LEU A 446 52.95 1.75 7.41
C LEU A 446 54.41 2.19 7.27
N PHE A 447 54.67 3.39 6.76
CA PHE A 447 56.02 3.95 6.66
C PHE A 447 56.68 4.17 8.03
N HIS A 448 55.91 4.57 9.05
CA HIS A 448 56.42 4.66 10.42
C HIS A 448 56.80 3.28 10.96
N CYS A 449 55.97 2.25 10.75
CA CYS A 449 56.26 0.88 11.21
C CYS A 449 57.49 0.26 10.52
N THR A 450 57.70 0.54 9.23
CA THR A 450 58.91 0.06 8.52
C THR A 450 60.18 0.74 9.01
N ASN A 451 60.12 2.00 9.42
CA ASN A 451 61.27 2.72 9.96
C ASN A 451 61.66 2.24 11.38
N PHE A 452 60.72 1.71 12.16
CA PHE A 452 60.99 1.12 13.48
C PHE A 452 61.56 -0.30 13.43
N ASN A 453 61.29 -1.06 12.36
CA ASN A 453 61.78 -2.44 12.18
C ASN A 453 63.16 -2.52 11.47
N GLY A 454 63.78 -1.39 11.16
CA GLY A 454 65.06 -1.29 10.45
C GLY A 454 66.23 -0.78 11.29
N LEU A 455 66.12 -0.79 12.63
CA LEU A 455 67.18 -0.45 13.57
C LEU A 455 67.70 -1.68 14.31
#